data_AF-A0A7C4V057-F1
#
_entry.id   AF-A0A7C4V057-F1
#
_cell.length_a   1.000
_cell.length_b   1.000
_cell.length_c   1.000
_cell.angle_alpha   90.00
_cell.angle_beta   90.00
_cell.angle_gamma   90.00
#
_symmetry.space_group_name_H-M   'P 1'
#
loop_
_entity.id
_entity.type
_entity.pdbx_description
1 polymer ?
#
loop_
_entity_poly.entity_id
_entity_poly.type
_entity_poly.pdbx_seq_one_letter_code
_entity_poly.pdbx_strand_id
1 'polypeptide(L)' 'MSMVRKCPECGGMNLWFNTDKGEVICRDCGLVVEDKLVD' A
#
# COMPACT_ATOMS: atom_id res chain seq x y z
N MET A 1 5.42 6.81 17.45
CA MET A 1 4.40 7.31 16.50
C MET A 1 5.02 7.20 15.11
N SER A 2 4.79 6.11 14.39
CA SER A 2 5.38 5.89 13.07
C SER A 2 4.28 6.00 12.03
N MET A 3 4.16 7.17 11.38
CA MET A 3 3.46 7.26 10.11
C MET A 3 4.27 6.43 9.11
N VAL A 4 3.76 5.24 8.81
CA VAL A 4 4.40 4.26 7.92
C VAL A 4 4.34 4.83 6.49
N ARG A 5 5.35 5.64 6.11
CA ARG A 5 5.54 6.14 4.74
C ARG A 5 6.24 5.11 3.82
N LYS A 6 6.39 3.87 4.28
CA LYS A 6 7.17 2.80 3.63
C LYS A 6 6.42 1.48 3.80
N CYS A 7 6.46 0.61 2.81
CA CYS A 7 5.91 -0.73 2.89
C CYS A 7 6.45 -1.47 4.13
N PRO A 8 5.58 -2.03 4.98
CA PRO A 8 6.01 -2.72 6.20
C PRO A 8 6.68 -4.08 5.94
N GLU A 9 6.46 -4.70 4.78
CA GLU A 9 7.06 -6.01 4.46
C GLU A 9 8.47 -5.90 3.89
N CYS A 10 8.68 -5.03 2.90
CA CYS A 10 9.98 -4.90 2.24
C CYS A 10 10.75 -3.61 2.62
N GLY A 11 10.12 -2.68 3.34
CA GLY A 11 10.68 -1.36 3.62
C GLY A 11 10.66 -0.39 2.43
N GLY A 12 10.14 -0.81 1.28
CA GLY A 12 10.10 -0.03 0.04
C GLY A 12 9.21 1.21 0.16
N MET A 13 9.55 2.30 -0.53
CA MET A 13 8.78 3.55 -0.48
C MET A 13 7.85 3.71 -1.68
N ASN A 14 7.87 2.80 -2.66
CA ASN A 14 7.03 2.87 -3.85
C ASN A 14 5.65 2.27 -3.57
N LEU A 15 4.81 3.02 -2.87
CA LEU A 15 3.40 2.70 -2.72
C LEU A 15 2.60 3.39 -3.84
N TRP A 16 1.76 2.63 -4.54
CA TRP A 16 0.92 3.07 -5.64
C TRP A 16 -0.55 2.89 -5.27
N PHE A 17 -1.32 3.96 -5.40
CA PHE A 17 -2.76 3.91 -5.15
C PHE A 17 -3.50 3.48 -6.40
N ASN A 18 -4.13 2.31 -6.33
CA ASN A 18 -4.98 1.74 -7.36
C ASN A 18 -6.37 2.36 -7.29
N THR A 19 -6.58 3.44 -8.03
CA THR A 19 -7.87 4.13 -8.10
C THR A 19 -9.00 3.26 -8.65
N ASP A 20 -8.70 2.26 -9.48
CA ASP A 20 -9.69 1.36 -10.06
C ASP A 20 -10.30 0.41 -9.03
N LYS A 21 -9.51 0.01 -8.01
CA LYS A 21 -9.93 -0.92 -6.95
C LYS A 21 -10.05 -0.27 -5.57
N GLY A 22 -9.52 0.95 -5.40
CA GLY A 22 -9.46 1.64 -4.11
C GLY A 22 -8.39 1.07 -3.16
N GLU A 23 -7.34 0.47 -3.70
CA GLU A 23 -6.32 -0.27 -2.95
C GLU A 23 -4.95 0.45 -2.99
N VAL A 24 -4.14 0.40 -1.93
CA VAL A 24 -2.74 0.86 -1.94
C VAL A 24 -1.85 -0.37 -2.15
N ILE A 25 -1.02 -0.37 -3.20
CA ILE A 25 -0.16 -1.49 -3.57
C ILE A 25 1.30 -1.06 -3.56
N CYS A 26 2.17 -1.80 -2.88
CA CYS A 26 3.62 -1.63 -2.95
C CYS A 26 4.16 -2.19 -4.27
N ARG A 27 4.76 -1.33 -5.10
CA ARG A 27 5.37 -1.72 -6.38
C ARG A 27 6.72 -2.43 -6.24
N ASP A 28 7.35 -2.38 -5.06
CA ASP A 28 8.63 -3.04 -4.81
C ASP A 28 8.46 -4.55 -4.52
N CYS A 29 7.44 -4.92 -3.74
CA CYS A 29 7.19 -6.32 -3.35
C CYS A 29 5.84 -6.89 -3.80
N GLY A 30 4.92 -6.04 -4.28
CA GLY A 30 3.56 -6.43 -4.65
C GLY A 30 2.56 -6.45 -3.49
N LEU A 31 2.95 -6.05 -2.28
CA LEU A 31 2.08 -6.08 -1.10
C LEU A 31 0.92 -5.07 -1.23
N VAL A 32 -0.31 -5.51 -0.96
CA VAL A 32 -1.46 -4.61 -0.77
C VAL A 32 -1.43 -4.09 0.67
N VAL A 33 -1.21 -2.79 0.84
CA VAL A 33 -1.05 -2.09 2.13
C VAL A 33 -2.39 -1.65 2.71
N GLU A 34 -3.33 -1.25 1.86
CA GLU A 34 -4.63 -0.75 2.30
C GLU A 34 -5.67 -1.11 1.25
N ASP A 35 -6.84 -1.55 1.68
CA ASP A 35 -7.96 -1.95 0.82
C ASP A 35 -9.22 -1.30 1.40
N LYS A 36 -9.96 -0.57 0.56
CA LYS A 36 -11.22 0.08 0.93
C LYS A 36 -12.40 -0.67 0.31
N LEU A 37 -12.58 -1.94 0.68
CA LEU A 37 -13.86 -2.61 0.48
C LEU A 37 -14.90 -1.98 1.43
N VAL A 38 -15.82 -1.22 0.84
CA VAL A 38 -17.07 -0.80 1.48
C VAL A 38 -17.94 -2.04 1.72
N ASP A 39 -18.36 -2.27 2.98
CA ASP A 39 -19.53 -3.09 3.33
C ASP A 39 -20.78 -2.21 3.32
#